data_AF-A0A8T4NQL8-F1
#
_entry.id   AF-A0A8T4NQL8-F1
#
_cell.length_a   1.000
_cell.length_b   1.000
_cell.length_c   1.000
_cell.angle_alpha   90.00
_cell.angle_beta   90.00
_cell.angle_gamma   90.00
#
_symmetry.space_group_name_H-M   'P 1'
#
loop_
_entity.id
_entity.type
_entity.pdbx_description
1 polymer ?
#
loop_
_entity_poly.entity_id
_entity_poly.type
_entity_poly.pdbx_seq_one_letter_code
_entity_poly.pdbx_strand_id
1 'polypeptide(L)'
;MESIETKVKKWGNSFGIVIPKEVVDKENLREGAEITITIRTNKAMTVGELMELSKKLGLPKKLKRNTKEILNKTNKEFWGED
;
A
#
# COMPACT_ATOMS: atom_id res chain seq x y z
N MET A 1 6.05 17.96 4.30
CA MET A 1 6.56 16.57 4.42
C MET A 1 7.50 16.34 3.26
N GLU A 2 8.76 16.05 3.54
CA GLU A 2 9.76 15.71 2.53
C GLU A 2 9.51 14.26 2.10
N SER A 3 9.40 13.99 0.79
CA SER A 3 9.16 12.66 0.24
C SER A 3 10.43 12.13 -0.41
N ILE A 4 10.88 10.96 0.01
CA ILE A 4 12.09 10.31 -0.53
C ILE A 4 11.65 9.26 -1.54
N GLU A 5 12.12 9.37 -2.77
CA GLU A 5 11.93 8.33 -3.77
C GLU A 5 13.11 7.34 -3.70
N THR A 6 12.79 6.06 -3.48
CA THR A 6 13.81 5.01 -3.36
C THR A 6 13.30 3.70 -3.93
N LYS A 7 14.22 2.81 -4.29
CA LYS A 7 13.89 1.46 -4.77
C LYS A 7 13.83 0.49 -3.61
N VAL A 8 12.74 -0.27 -3.57
CA VAL A 8 12.58 -1.39 -2.65
C VAL A 8 13.52 -2.54 -3.07
N LYS A 9 14.18 -3.17 -2.11
CA LYS A 9 15.04 -4.36 -2.31
C LYS A 9 14.57 -5.51 -1.45
N LYS A 10 14.85 -6.75 -1.86
CA LYS A 10 14.56 -7.95 -1.06
C LYS A 10 15.76 -8.28 -0.17
N TRP A 11 15.51 -8.45 1.13
CA TRP A 11 16.48 -8.91 2.13
C TRP A 11 15.92 -10.16 2.81
N GLY A 12 16.46 -11.33 2.48
CA GLY A 12 15.92 -12.61 2.95
C GLY A 12 14.46 -12.78 2.52
N ASN A 13 13.54 -12.92 3.48
CA ASN A 13 12.10 -13.04 3.24
C ASN A 13 11.33 -11.71 3.30
N SER A 14 12.03 -10.58 3.46
CA SER A 14 11.40 -9.27 3.62
C SER A 14 11.80 -8.31 2.52
N PHE A 15 11.01 -7.25 2.35
CA PHE A 15 11.36 -6.10 1.53
C PHE A 15 11.89 -4.98 2.43
N GLY A 16 13.02 -4.39 2.04
CA GLY A 16 13.64 -3.23 2.68
C GLY A 16 13.68 -2.04 1.73
N ILE A 17 13.72 -0.84 2.30
CA ILE A 17 13.98 0.40 1.58
C ILE A 17 15.40 0.88 1.91
N VAL A 18 16.06 1.50 0.94
CA VAL A 18 17.37 2.13 1.17
C VAL A 18 17.12 3.60 1.48
N ILE A 19 17.52 4.04 2.67
CA ILE A 19 17.48 5.45 3.07
C ILE A 19 18.76 6.12 2.55
N PRO A 20 18.67 7.19 1.75
CA PRO A 20 19.85 7.92 1.26
C PRO A 20 20.70 8.45 2.42
N LYS A 21 22.02 8.49 2.23
CA LYS A 21 22.96 8.86 3.30
C LYS A 21 22.75 10.30 3.77
N GLU A 22 22.35 11.18 2.85
CA GLU A 22 22.07 12.59 3.14
C GLU A 22 20.95 12.74 4.17
N VAL A 23 19.94 11.87 4.11
CA VAL A 23 18.83 11.83 5.07
C VAL A 23 19.29 11.23 6.39
N VAL A 24 20.11 10.18 6.35
CA VAL A 24 20.68 9.56 7.55
C VAL A 24 21.50 10.57 8.35
N ASP A 25 22.35 11.33 7.69
CA ASP A 25 23.21 12.33 8.31
C ASP A 25 22.39 13.53 8.82
N LYS A 26 21.43 14.03 8.04
CA LYS A 26 20.54 15.16 8.41
C LYS A 26 19.69 14.85 9.64
N GLU A 27 19.10 13.65 9.70
CA GLU A 27 18.21 13.23 10.78
C GLU A 27 18.95 12.48 11.91
N ASN A 28 20.29 12.35 11.82
CA ASN A 28 21.14 11.62 12.76
C ASN A 28 20.60 10.21 13.06
N LEU A 29 20.14 9.52 12.01
CA LEU A 29 19.66 8.15 12.10
C LEU A 29 20.82 7.20 12.38
N ARG A 30 20.62 6.28 13.32
CA ARG A 30 21.61 5.29 13.73
C ARG A 30 21.06 3.89 13.59
N GLU A 31 21.95 2.92 13.50
CA GLU A 31 21.56 1.51 13.57
C GLU A 31 20.79 1.25 14.88
N GLY A 32 19.68 0.51 14.78
CA GLY A 32 18.77 0.26 15.91
C GLY A 32 17.76 1.38 16.19
N ALA A 33 17.80 2.51 15.46
CA ALA A 33 16.76 3.52 15.58
C ALA A 33 15.41 3.01 15.08
N GLU A 34 14.35 3.27 15.84
CA GLU A 34 12.98 3.04 15.39
C GLU A 34 12.50 4.20 14.52
N ILE A 35 11.86 3.87 13.40
CA ILE A 35 11.29 4.86 12.48
C ILE A 35 9.87 4.46 12.10
N THR A 36 9.03 5.46 11.85
CA THR A 36 7.68 5.26 11.31
C THR A 36 7.68 5.56 9.82
N ILE A 37 7.22 4.62 8.99
CA ILE A 37 7.15 4.76 7.54
C ILE A 37 5.68 4.83 7.12
N THR A 38 5.31 5.87 6.38
CA THR A 38 3.99 5.94 5.73
C THR A 38 4.13 5.51 4.27
N ILE A 39 3.52 4.38 3.90
CA ILE A 39 3.54 3.87 2.52
C ILE A 39 2.27 4.32 1.81
N ARG A 40 2.42 5.01 0.68
CA ARG A 40 1.32 5.37 -0.23
C ARG A 40 1.59 4.74 -1.59
N THR A 41 0.65 3.94 -2.09
CA THR A 41 0.72 3.40 -3.44
C THR A 41 -0.03 4.31 -4.40
N ASN A 42 0.65 4.80 -5.45
CA ASN A 42 0.01 5.53 -6.54
C ASN A 42 -0.74 4.59 -7.50
N LYS A 43 -0.55 3.27 -7.36
CA LYS A 43 -1.32 2.29 -8.10
C LYS A 43 -2.73 2.27 -7.51
N ALA A 44 -3.69 2.84 -8.25
CA ALA A 44 -5.09 2.60 -8.00
C ALA A 44 -5.30 1.08 -8.03
N MET A 45 -5.61 0.49 -6.88
CA MET A 45 -5.98 -0.92 -6.85
C MET A 45 -7.30 -1.05 -7.60
N THR A 46 -7.30 -1.84 -8.66
CA THR A 46 -8.55 -2.24 -9.28
C THR A 46 -9.35 -3.06 -8.27
N VAL A 47 -10.67 -3.04 -8.41
CA VAL A 47 -11.52 -3.82 -7.50
C VAL A 47 -11.27 -5.33 -7.63
N GLY A 48 -10.78 -5.78 -8.80
CA GLY A 48 -10.28 -7.14 -9.02
C GLY A 48 -9.08 -7.48 -8.14
N GLU A 49 -8.05 -6.63 -8.13
CA GLU A 49 -6.85 -6.80 -7.29
C GLU A 49 -7.20 -6.80 -5.78
N LEU A 50 -8.17 -5.96 -5.36
CA LEU A 50 -8.65 -5.94 -3.98
C LEU A 50 -9.37 -7.24 -3.59
N MET A 51 -10.24 -7.74 -4.48
CA MET A 51 -10.94 -9.01 -4.27
C MET A 51 -9.97 -10.19 -4.19
N GLU A 52 -8.93 -10.19 -5.03
CA GLU A 52 -7.89 -11.22 -5.03
C GLU A 52 -7.05 -11.19 -3.75
N LEU A 53 -6.65 -10.00 -3.30
CA LEU A 53 -5.98 -9.81 -2.02
C LEU A 53 -6.84 -10.32 -0.85
N SER A 54 -8.14 -10.04 -0.85
CA SER A 54 -9.06 -10.53 0.19
C SER A 54 -9.17 -12.06 0.25
N LYS A 55 -9.02 -12.73 -0.91
CA LYS A 55 -8.99 -14.19 -1.00
C LYS A 55 -7.67 -14.74 -0.45
N LYS A 56 -6.54 -14.13 -0.82
CA LYS A 56 -5.20 -14.53 -0.31
C LYS A 56 -5.06 -14.35 1.20
N LEU A 57 -5.62 -13.29 1.76
CA LEU A 57 -5.59 -13.00 3.20
C LEU A 57 -6.64 -13.76 4.03
N GLY A 58 -7.44 -14.64 3.40
CA GLY A 58 -8.41 -15.48 4.11
C GLY A 58 -9.53 -14.70 4.81
N LEU A 59 -9.81 -13.45 4.40
CA LEU A 59 -10.73 -12.58 5.11
C LEU A 59 -12.18 -13.12 5.10
N PRO A 60 -12.91 -12.98 6.21
CA PRO A 60 -14.22 -13.60 6.40
C PRO A 60 -15.23 -13.11 5.36
N LYS A 61 -16.09 -14.03 4.90
CA LYS A 61 -17.10 -13.80 3.83
C LYS A 61 -18.03 -12.60 4.07
N LYS A 62 -18.17 -12.12 5.32
CA LYS A 62 -18.97 -10.94 5.65
C LYS A 62 -18.33 -9.63 5.14
N LEU A 63 -17.00 -9.50 5.20
CA LEU A 63 -16.31 -8.32 4.65
C LEU A 63 -16.42 -8.28 3.12
N LYS A 64 -16.38 -9.46 2.47
CA LYS A 64 -16.58 -9.61 1.01
C LYS A 64 -17.93 -9.08 0.50
N ARG A 65 -18.98 -9.10 1.34
CA ARG A 65 -20.29 -8.56 0.99
C ARG A 65 -20.30 -7.03 0.96
N ASN A 66 -19.69 -6.39 1.97
CA ASN A 66 -19.56 -4.93 2.03
C ASN A 66 -18.67 -4.40 0.87
N THR A 67 -17.56 -5.08 0.56
CA THR A 67 -16.72 -4.73 -0.61
C THR A 67 -17.45 -4.88 -1.94
N LYS A 68 -18.36 -5.86 -2.10
CA LYS A 68 -19.18 -6.02 -3.30
C LYS A 68 -20.18 -4.87 -3.48
N GLU A 69 -20.62 -4.29 -2.37
CA GLU A 69 -21.51 -3.12 -2.38
C GLU A 69 -20.77 -1.84 -2.79
N ILE A 70 -19.55 -1.65 -2.26
CA ILE A 70 -18.63 -0.58 -2.70
C ILE A 70 -18.31 -0.77 -4.20
N LEU A 71 -18.02 -2.00 -4.64
CA LEU A 71 -17.78 -2.36 -6.04
C LEU A 71 -18.96 -1.94 -6.94
N ASN A 72 -20.19 -2.24 -6.54
CA ASN A 72 -21.36 -1.90 -7.34
C ASN A 72 -21.63 -0.40 -7.38
N LYS A 73 -21.37 0.32 -6.28
CA LYS A 73 -21.50 1.78 -6.23
C LYS A 73 -20.48 2.46 -7.13
N THR A 74 -19.20 2.09 -7.01
CA THR A 74 -18.14 2.65 -7.85
C THR A 74 -18.31 2.27 -9.32
N ASN A 75 -18.68 1.03 -9.65
CA ASN A 75 -18.92 0.63 -11.04
C ASN A 75 -20.11 1.37 -11.66
N LYS A 76 -21.14 1.68 -10.86
CA LYS A 76 -22.28 2.49 -11.31
C LYS A 76 -21.87 3.95 -11.53
N GLU A 77 -21.06 4.54 -10.65
CA GLU A 77 -20.53 5.90 -10.81
C GLU A 77 -19.61 6.05 -12.04
N PHE A 78 -18.82 5.02 -12.37
CA PHE A 78 -17.91 5.05 -13.53
C PHE A 78 -18.60 4.72 -14.87
N TRP A 79 -19.78 4.09 -14.87
CA TRP A 79 -20.48 3.61 -16.07
C TRP A 79 -21.99 3.94 -16.10
N GLY A 80 -22.40 5.08 -15.55
CA GLY A 80 -23.71 5.72 -15.73
C GLY A 80 -23.76 7.05 -14.97
N GLU A 81 -24.11 8.20 -15.56
CA GLU A 81 -25.18 8.45 -16.54
C GLU A 81 -24.70 9.29 -17.75
N ASP A 82 -24.94 8.76 -18.97
CA ASP A 82 -25.73 9.45 -20.01
C ASP A 82 -27.04 8.65 -20.16
#